data_AF-A0A3N5P2Q6-F1
#
_entry.id   AF-A0A3N5P2Q6-F1
#
_cell.length_a   1.000
_cell.length_b   1.000
_cell.length_c   1.000
_cell.angle_alpha   90.00
_cell.angle_beta   90.00
_cell.angle_gamma   90.00
#
_symmetry.space_group_name_H-M   'P 1'
#
loop_
_entity.id
_entity.type
_entity.pdbx_description
1 polymer ?
#
loop_
_entity_poly.entity_id
_entity_poly.type
_entity_poly.pdbx_seq_one_letter_code
_entity_poly.pdbx_strand_id
1 'polypeptide(L)'
;MSKEREFIKDLGKSWRDILDEGGITYEYLRRKLKKELNAKEVKTFKDGKDILYSDPMISWDIRQRARQDAHKLRGDYPAEEHKISGDLIEPRSPEERKILQDIARTVAQSLRKQGKK
;
A
#
# COMPACT_ATOMS: atom_id res chain seq x y z
N MET A 1 21.37 14.13 0.19
CA MET A 1 20.98 13.33 1.38
C MET A 1 20.45 12.01 0.87
N SER A 2 21.12 10.89 1.18
CA SER A 2 20.93 9.59 0.53
C SER A 2 19.59 8.95 0.93
N LYS A 3 18.85 8.42 -0.06
CA LYS A 3 17.59 7.65 0.11
C LYS A 3 17.71 6.51 1.13
N GLU A 4 18.92 5.98 1.33
CA GLU A 4 19.20 4.95 2.35
C GLU A 4 18.96 5.43 3.78
N ARG A 5 19.18 6.72 4.09
CA ARG A 5 18.95 7.26 5.45
C ARG A 5 17.47 7.49 5.75
N GLU A 6 16.66 7.73 4.72
CA GLU A 6 15.20 7.80 4.84
C GLU A 6 14.61 6.41 5.04
N PHE A 7 15.07 5.42 4.27
CA PHE A 7 14.61 4.03 4.38
C PHE A 7 14.89 3.40 5.76
N ILE A 8 16.05 3.71 6.36
CA ILE A 8 16.41 3.23 7.71
C ILE A 8 15.57 3.90 8.83
N LYS A 9 15.06 5.12 8.60
CA LYS A 9 14.15 5.79 9.55
C LYS A 9 12.77 5.14 9.59
N ASP A 10 12.31 4.58 8.47
CA ASP A 10 11.01 3.91 8.35
C ASP A 10 10.99 2.49 8.91
N LEU A 11 12.13 1.80 8.94
CA LEU A 11 12.26 0.42 9.45
C LEU A 11 11.85 0.22 10.93
N GLY A 12 11.83 1.30 11.72
CA GLY A 12 11.41 1.28 13.13
C GLY A 12 9.99 1.81 13.38
N LYS A 13 9.31 2.33 12.36
CA LYS A 13 7.96 2.90 12.49
C LYS A 13 6.91 1.87 12.16
N SER A 14 5.77 1.94 12.84
CA SER A 14 4.61 1.18 12.40
C SER A 14 4.17 1.68 11.03
N TRP A 15 3.68 0.79 10.18
CA TRP A 15 3.04 1.18 8.92
C TRP A 15 1.95 2.25 9.11
N ARG A 16 1.30 2.28 10.28
CA ARG A 16 0.33 3.31 10.64
C ARG A 16 0.97 4.69 10.75
N ASP A 17 2.13 4.78 11.41
CA ASP A 17 2.85 6.05 11.60
C ASP A 17 3.37 6.59 10.26
N ILE A 18 3.84 5.71 9.37
CA ILE A 18 4.28 6.08 8.01
C ILE A 18 3.12 6.65 7.19
N LEU A 19 1.95 6.00 7.26
CA LEU A 19 0.74 6.48 6.57
C LEU A 19 0.23 7.80 7.14
N ASP A 20 0.24 7.95 8.46
CA ASP A 20 -0.18 9.19 9.13
C ASP A 20 0.77 10.36 8.81
N GLU A 21 2.08 10.14 8.81
CA GLU A 21 3.08 11.14 8.40
C GLU A 21 2.95 11.51 6.92
N GLY A 22 2.58 10.54 6.07
CA GLY A 22 2.22 10.76 4.67
C GLY A 22 0.88 11.49 4.47
N GLY A 23 0.17 11.83 5.55
CA GLY A 23 -1.12 12.52 5.52
C GLY A 23 -2.31 11.59 5.19
N ILE A 24 -2.09 10.29 5.12
CA ILE A 24 -3.11 9.24 4.91
C ILE A 24 -3.69 8.86 6.29
N THR A 25 -4.25 9.84 6.97
CA THR A 25 -4.87 9.65 8.28
C THR A 25 -6.27 9.06 8.16
N TYR A 26 -6.78 8.47 9.23
CA TYR A 26 -8.17 7.99 9.29
C TYR A 26 -9.20 9.09 8.96
N GLU A 27 -8.97 10.34 9.39
CA GLU A 27 -9.88 11.44 9.09
C GLU A 27 -9.82 11.84 7.61
N TYR A 28 -8.63 11.81 7.00
CA TYR A 28 -8.48 11.99 5.56
C TYR A 28 -9.25 10.93 4.77
N LEU A 29 -9.07 9.65 5.14
CA LEU A 29 -9.77 8.52 4.52
C LEU A 29 -11.28 8.65 4.66
N ARG A 30 -11.79 8.94 5.86
CA ARG A 30 -13.21 9.16 6.14
C ARG A 30 -13.80 10.28 5.27
N ARG A 31 -13.10 11.42 5.17
CA ARG A 31 -13.55 12.55 4.35
C ARG A 31 -13.58 12.21 2.87
N LYS A 32 -12.58 11.48 2.38
CA LYS A 32 -12.51 11.01 0.99
C LYS A 32 -13.65 10.04 0.67
N LEU A 33 -13.87 9.04 1.53
CA LEU A 33 -15.00 8.11 1.47
C LEU A 33 -16.35 8.81 1.42
N LYS A 34 -16.57 9.83 2.26
CA LYS A 34 -17.81 10.63 2.24
C LYS A 34 -18.01 11.36 0.91
N LYS A 35 -16.94 11.86 0.29
CA LYS A 35 -17.00 12.50 -1.03
C LYS A 35 -17.34 11.48 -2.12
N GLU A 36 -16.66 10.34 -2.14
CA GLU A 36 -16.89 9.28 -3.13
C GLU A 36 -18.29 8.68 -3.03
N LEU A 37 -18.83 8.51 -1.82
CA LEU A 37 -20.23 8.11 -1.62
C LEU A 37 -21.24 9.12 -2.18
N ASN A 38 -20.87 10.38 -2.32
CA ASN A 38 -21.74 11.41 -2.89
C ASN A 38 -21.37 11.78 -4.32
N ALA A 39 -20.41 11.07 -4.93
CA ALA A 39 -19.99 11.33 -6.30
C ALA A 39 -21.14 11.07 -7.27
N LYS A 40 -21.40 12.06 -8.11
CA LYS A 40 -22.34 11.97 -9.23
C LYS A 40 -21.56 11.99 -10.52
N GLU A 41 -22.06 11.24 -11.49
CA GLU A 41 -21.55 11.17 -12.85
C GLU A 41 -22.69 11.54 -13.80
N VAL A 42 -22.39 12.35 -14.79
CA VAL A 42 -23.39 12.78 -15.77
C VAL A 42 -23.62 11.61 -16.73
N LYS A 43 -24.79 10.97 -16.62
CA LYS A 43 -25.19 9.94 -17.58
C LYS A 43 -25.97 10.61 -18.71
N THR A 44 -25.59 10.27 -19.94
CA THR A 44 -26.27 10.74 -21.16
C THR A 44 -27.20 9.66 -21.66
N PHE A 45 -28.46 10.02 -21.90
CA PHE A 45 -29.47 9.13 -22.45
C PHE A 45 -29.67 9.48 -23.92
N LYS A 46 -29.50 8.47 -24.78
CA LYS A 46 -29.53 8.63 -26.24
C LYS A 46 -30.58 7.70 -26.83
N ASP A 47 -31.20 8.14 -27.92
CA ASP A 47 -32.00 7.30 -28.80
C ASP A 47 -31.39 7.41 -30.21
N GLY A 48 -30.88 6.29 -30.71
CA GLY A 48 -30.06 6.28 -31.92
C GLY A 48 -28.83 7.19 -31.82
N LYS A 49 -28.77 8.23 -32.68
CA LYS A 49 -27.67 9.20 -32.73
C LYS A 49 -27.91 10.46 -31.91
N ASP A 50 -29.13 10.70 -31.43
CA ASP A 50 -29.51 11.93 -30.76
C ASP A 50 -29.43 11.77 -29.23
N ILE A 51 -28.91 12.81 -28.56
CA ILE A 51 -28.89 12.89 -27.10
C ILE A 51 -30.22 13.48 -26.65
N LEU A 52 -31.03 12.72 -25.92
CA LEU A 52 -32.31 13.23 -25.38
C LEU A 52 -32.08 14.16 -24.21
N TYR A 53 -31.29 13.72 -23.23
CA TYR A 53 -30.92 14.52 -22.07
C TYR A 53 -29.75 13.92 -21.29
N SER A 54 -29.18 14.72 -20.40
CA SER A 54 -28.10 14.35 -19.49
C SER A 54 -28.44 14.73 -18.06
N ASP A 55 -28.30 13.80 -17.12
CA ASP A 55 -28.60 14.03 -15.70
C ASP A 55 -27.45 13.56 -14.80
N PRO A 56 -26.99 14.36 -13.80
CA PRO A 56 -26.05 13.91 -12.79
C PRO A 56 -26.66 12.82 -11.90
N MET A 57 -26.37 11.56 -12.24
CA MET A 57 -26.78 10.39 -11.48
C MET A 57 -25.69 9.96 -10.51
N ILE A 58 -26.07 9.29 -9.42
CA ILE A 58 -25.10 8.66 -8.52
C ILE A 58 -24.32 7.60 -9.30
N SER A 59 -22.99 7.69 -9.28
CA SER A 59 -22.14 6.65 -9.88
C SER A 59 -22.11 5.45 -8.94
N TRP A 60 -22.83 4.38 -9.31
CA TRP A 60 -22.97 3.19 -8.49
C TRP A 60 -21.65 2.44 -8.31
N ASP A 61 -20.81 2.44 -9.34
CA ASP A 61 -19.51 1.77 -9.33
C ASP A 61 -18.55 2.43 -8.34
N ILE A 62 -18.52 3.77 -8.32
CA ILE A 62 -17.73 4.55 -7.37
C ILE A 62 -18.25 4.30 -5.94
N ARG A 63 -19.57 4.27 -5.74
CA ARG A 63 -20.16 3.94 -4.42
C ARG A 63 -19.82 2.53 -3.96
N GLN A 64 -19.87 1.55 -4.85
CA GLN A 64 -19.58 0.16 -4.51
C GLN A 64 -18.12 -0.01 -4.11
N ARG A 65 -17.19 0.61 -4.85
CA ARG A 65 -15.76 0.63 -4.49
C ARG A 65 -15.52 1.29 -3.14
N ALA A 66 -16.09 2.47 -2.92
CA ALA A 66 -16.00 3.18 -1.65
C ALA A 66 -16.52 2.32 -0.48
N ARG A 67 -17.64 1.60 -0.65
CA ARG A 67 -18.14 0.66 0.38
C ARG A 67 -17.16 -0.47 0.67
N GLN A 68 -16.60 -1.08 -0.37
CA GLN A 68 -15.61 -2.16 -0.22
C GLN A 68 -14.37 -1.66 0.53
N ASP A 69 -13.85 -0.49 0.18
CA ASP A 69 -12.69 0.11 0.85
C ASP A 69 -12.96 0.41 2.32
N ALA A 70 -14.16 0.93 2.66
CA ALA A 70 -14.55 1.14 4.05
C ALA A 70 -14.57 -0.17 4.86
N HIS A 71 -15.14 -1.23 4.30
CA HIS A 71 -15.21 -2.55 4.94
C HIS A 71 -13.82 -3.18 5.11
N LYS A 72 -12.92 -3.03 4.12
CA LYS A 72 -11.51 -3.44 4.24
C LYS A 72 -10.79 -2.69 5.36
N LEU A 73 -10.97 -1.37 5.44
CA LEU A 73 -10.39 -0.54 6.50
C LEU A 73 -10.91 -0.88 7.89
N ARG A 74 -12.18 -1.31 8.00
CA ARG A 74 -12.77 -1.77 9.28
C ARG A 74 -12.29 -3.17 9.67
N GLY A 75 -11.73 -3.94 8.73
CA GLY A 75 -11.33 -5.34 8.94
C GLY A 75 -12.50 -6.31 8.88
N ASP A 76 -13.60 -5.96 8.20
CA ASP A 76 -14.75 -6.87 8.03
C ASP A 76 -14.47 -8.00 7.04
N TYR A 77 -13.46 -7.82 6.18
CA TYR A 77 -13.02 -8.84 5.26
C TYR A 77 -11.88 -9.67 5.87
N PRO A 78 -11.82 -10.98 5.57
CA PRO A 78 -10.67 -11.80 5.93
C PRO A 78 -9.40 -11.20 5.31
N ALA A 79 -8.27 -11.34 6.02
CA ALA A 79 -6.98 -10.85 5.52
C ALA A 79 -6.67 -11.49 4.16
N GLU A 80 -6.35 -10.66 3.17
CA GLU A 80 -5.90 -11.14 1.87
C GLU A 80 -4.51 -11.78 2.02
N GLU A 81 -4.39 -13.07 1.69
CA GLU A 81 -3.09 -13.74 1.63
C GLU A 81 -2.30 -13.21 0.42
N HIS A 82 -1.40 -12.26 0.67
CA HIS A 82 -0.40 -11.92 -0.32
C HIS A 82 0.66 -13.02 -0.33
N LYS A 83 0.59 -13.90 -1.34
CA LYS A 83 1.73 -14.76 -1.68
C LYS A 83 2.86 -13.84 -2.12
N ILE A 84 3.78 -13.54 -1.19
CA ILE A 84 5.05 -12.94 -1.53
C ILE A 84 5.79 -14.05 -2.28
N SER A 85 5.72 -14.02 -3.62
CA SER A 85 6.68 -14.72 -4.44
C SER A 85 8.01 -14.04 -4.19
N GLY A 86 8.73 -14.52 -3.17
CA GLY A 86 10.11 -14.19 -2.98
C GLY A 86 10.86 -14.80 -4.15
N ASP A 87 10.91 -14.08 -5.26
CA ASP A 87 12.03 -14.21 -6.18
C ASP A 87 13.25 -14.00 -5.28
N LEU A 88 13.93 -15.10 -4.96
CA LEU A 88 15.23 -15.05 -4.32
C LEU A 88 16.00 -14.02 -5.12
N ILE A 89 16.28 -12.86 -4.51
CA ILE A 89 17.05 -11.80 -5.16
C ILE A 89 18.43 -12.42 -5.36
N GLU A 90 18.61 -13.07 -6.51
CA GLU A 90 19.92 -13.54 -6.90
C GLU A 90 20.76 -12.28 -7.04
N PRO A 91 21.88 -12.18 -6.31
CA PRO A 91 22.73 -11.01 -6.37
C PRO A 91 23.12 -10.78 -7.83
N ARG A 92 22.80 -9.58 -8.33
CA ARG A 92 22.91 -9.18 -9.73
C ARG A 92 24.37 -9.10 -10.19
N SER A 93 25.32 -9.09 -9.24
CA SER A 93 26.76 -8.99 -9.50
C SER A 93 27.59 -9.89 -8.56
N PRO A 94 28.75 -10.41 -9.02
CA PRO A 94 29.74 -11.07 -8.17
C PRO A 94 30.19 -10.24 -6.96
N GLU A 95 30.16 -8.91 -7.06
CA GLU A 95 30.53 -8.01 -5.97
C GLU A 95 29.47 -8.01 -4.85
N GLU A 96 28.19 -8.01 -5.23
CA GLU A 96 27.07 -8.12 -4.29
C GLU A 96 27.11 -9.47 -3.55
N ARG A 97 27.49 -10.56 -4.23
CA ARG A 97 27.71 -11.88 -3.60
C ARG A 97 28.76 -11.82 -2.50
N LYS A 98 29.89 -11.14 -2.77
CA LYS A 98 30.99 -11.02 -1.82
C LYS A 98 30.58 -10.21 -0.59
N ILE A 99 29.88 -9.09 -0.79
CA ILE A 99 29.36 -8.25 0.29
C ILE A 99 28.40 -9.05 1.19
N LEU A 100 27.48 -9.81 0.60
CA LEU A 100 26.55 -10.64 1.35
C LEU A 100 27.26 -11.74 2.15
N GLN A 101 28.31 -12.36 1.61
CA GLN A 101 29.12 -13.35 2.32
C GLN A 101 29.88 -12.75 3.51
N ASP A 102 30.45 -11.56 3.34
CA ASP A 102 31.17 -10.86 4.41
C ASP A 102 30.23 -10.44 5.55
N ILE A 103 29.02 -9.96 5.22
CA ILE A 103 27.97 -9.65 6.20
C ILE A 103 27.55 -10.92 6.94
N ALA A 104 27.24 -12.02 6.22
CA ALA A 104 26.83 -13.27 6.84
C ALA A 104 27.89 -13.84 7.79
N ARG A 105 29.17 -13.73 7.41
CA ARG A 105 30.30 -14.16 8.25
C ARG A 105 30.42 -13.34 9.53
N THR A 106 30.21 -12.02 9.42
CA THR A 106 30.26 -11.08 10.55
C THR A 106 29.11 -11.32 11.52
N VAL A 107 27.90 -11.55 11.02
CA VAL A 107 26.72 -11.89 11.83
C VAL A 107 26.92 -13.22 12.54
N ALA A 108 27.40 -14.26 11.84
CA ALA A 108 27.66 -15.57 12.44
C ALA A 108 28.71 -15.53 13.56
N GLN A 109 29.77 -14.74 13.40
CA GLN A 109 30.77 -14.52 14.44
C GLN A 109 30.20 -13.79 15.66
N SER A 110 29.32 -12.82 15.43
CA SER A 110 28.67 -12.06 16.50
C SER A 110 27.70 -12.93 17.31
N LEU A 111 26.92 -13.78 16.64
CA LEU A 111 26.02 -14.74 17.29
C LEU A 111 26.79 -15.81 18.10
N ARG A 112 27.92 -16.31 17.58
CA ARG A 112 28.80 -17.24 18.32
C ARG A 112 29.43 -16.63 19.58
N LYS A 113 29.67 -15.32 19.60
CA LYS A 113 30.17 -14.61 20.79
C LYS A 113 29.08 -14.38 21.83
N GLN A 114 27.81 -14.26 21.42
CA GLN A 114 26.69 -14.11 22.35
C GLN A 114 26.25 -15.44 23.00
N GLY A 115 26.41 -16.58 22.32
CA GLY A 115 26.10 -17.91 22.88
C GLY A 115 27.17 -18.53 23.81
N LYS A 116 28.19 -17.77 24.21
CA LYS A 116 29.24 -18.20 25.17
C LYS A 116 29.16 -17.45 26.52
N LYS A 117 27.98 -16.94 26.87
CA LYS A 117 27.67 -16.43 28.22
C LYS A 117 26.67 -17.34 28.91
#